data_AF-A0A343TF41-F1
#
_entry.id   AF-A0A343TF41-F1
#
_cell.length_a   1.000
_cell.length_b   1.000
_cell.length_c   1.000
_cell.angle_alpha   90.00
_cell.angle_beta   90.00
_cell.angle_gamma   90.00
#
_symmetry.space_group_name_H-M   'P 1'
#
loop_
_entity.id
_entity.type
_entity.pdbx_description
1 polymer ?
#
loop_
_entity_poly.entity_id
_entity_poly.type
_entity_poly.pdbx_seq_one_letter_code
_entity_poly.pdbx_strand_id
1 'polypeptide(L)'
;MSSNDTKYVQTELNEDEYERFREFAREHGLSLKEAGHEAVIEWIERQQRPDPNDRAFTVLDELEADSLPESSETDARDEDDLVDEWHGSDKSFTLADDPSAQS
;
A
#
# COMPACT_ATOMS: atom_id res chain seq x y z
N MET A 1 32.68 -13.27 14.22
CA MET A 1 31.62 -13.93 15.02
C MET A 1 30.45 -12.97 15.06
N SER A 2 29.35 -13.25 14.34
CA SER A 2 28.15 -12.41 14.42
C SER A 2 27.48 -12.66 15.76
N SER A 3 27.51 -11.66 16.64
CA SER A 3 26.72 -11.68 17.86
C SER A 3 25.25 -11.64 17.48
N ASN A 4 24.47 -12.67 17.83
CA ASN A 4 23.02 -12.61 17.72
C ASN A 4 22.51 -11.53 18.68
N ASP A 5 22.16 -10.36 18.15
CA ASP A 5 21.69 -9.21 18.92
C ASP A 5 20.19 -9.33 19.26
N THR A 6 19.79 -10.50 19.81
CA THR A 6 18.43 -10.70 20.29
C THR A 6 18.31 -10.11 21.70
N LYS A 7 17.36 -9.19 21.89
CA LYS A 7 17.00 -8.69 23.22
C LYS A 7 15.93 -9.58 23.84
N TYR A 8 16.05 -9.84 25.14
CA TYR A 8 15.08 -10.60 25.91
C TYR A 8 14.30 -9.65 26.81
N VAL A 9 12.98 -9.70 26.74
CA VAL A 9 12.08 -8.93 27.58
C VAL A 9 11.26 -9.92 28.39
N GLN A 10 11.22 -9.74 29.70
CA GLN A 10 10.37 -10.51 30.60
C GLN A 10 9.08 -9.72 30.85
N THR A 11 7.95 -10.39 30.74
CA THR A 11 6.62 -9.83 31.00
C THR A 11 5.91 -10.65 32.07
N GLU A 12 5.04 -9.99 32.82
CA GLU A 12 4.20 -10.64 33.84
C GLU A 12 2.76 -10.69 33.32
N LEU A 13 2.17 -11.87 33.38
CA LEU A 13 0.76 -12.12 33.08
C LEU A 13 0.14 -12.74 34.33
N ASN A 14 -1.10 -12.38 34.66
CA ASN A 14 -1.83 -13.12 35.67
C ASN A 14 -2.19 -14.53 35.16
N GLU A 15 -2.66 -15.40 36.07
CA GLU A 15 -2.95 -16.80 35.75
C GLU A 15 -3.99 -16.93 34.62
N ASP A 16 -5.06 -16.14 34.66
CA ASP A 16 -6.12 -16.17 33.66
C ASP A 16 -5.67 -15.62 32.30
N GLU A 17 -4.81 -14.60 32.28
CA GLU A 17 -4.19 -14.08 31.07
C GLU A 17 -3.24 -15.09 30.45
N TYR A 18 -2.42 -15.74 31.28
CA TYR A 18 -1.48 -16.75 30.83
C TYR A 18 -2.20 -17.95 30.23
N GLU A 19 -3.23 -18.48 30.89
CA GLU A 19 -3.92 -19.68 30.39
C GLU A 19 -4.70 -19.38 29.11
N ARG A 20 -5.38 -18.23 29.02
CA ARG A 20 -6.02 -17.77 27.76
C ARG A 20 -5.00 -17.64 26.63
N PHE A 21 -3.85 -17.03 26.90
CA PHE A 21 -2.81 -16.86 25.90
C PHE A 21 -2.20 -18.19 25.47
N ARG A 22 -2.04 -19.12 26.41
CA ARG A 22 -1.54 -20.47 26.16
C ARG A 22 -2.50 -21.29 25.32
N GLU A 23 -3.80 -21.22 25.61
CA GLU A 23 -4.83 -21.90 24.83
C GLU A 23 -4.86 -21.35 23.40
N PHE A 24 -4.86 -20.03 23.24
CA PHE A 24 -4.76 -19.36 21.94
C PHE A 24 -3.53 -19.83 21.15
N ALA A 25 -2.34 -19.82 21.76
CA ALA A 25 -1.12 -20.29 21.08
C ALA A 25 -1.26 -21.76 20.63
N ARG A 26 -1.85 -22.61 21.48
CA ARG A 26 -2.06 -24.04 21.18
C ARG A 26 -3.02 -24.25 20.02
N GLU A 27 -4.14 -23.53 19.97
CA GLU A 27 -5.11 -23.59 18.87
C GLU A 27 -4.50 -23.20 17.53
N HIS A 28 -3.57 -22.24 17.56
CA HIS A 28 -2.84 -21.77 16.39
C HIS A 28 -1.58 -22.61 16.06
N GLY A 29 -1.29 -23.65 16.85
CA GLY A 29 -0.11 -24.50 16.64
C GLY A 29 1.24 -23.81 16.91
N LEU A 30 1.23 -22.73 17.68
CA LEU A 30 2.39 -21.91 17.99
C LEU A 30 2.94 -22.22 19.40
N SER A 31 4.24 -22.05 19.59
CA SER A 31 4.80 -21.93 20.94
C SER A 31 4.41 -20.58 21.57
N LEU A 32 4.43 -20.47 22.90
CA LEU A 32 4.16 -19.18 23.58
C LEU A 32 5.11 -18.07 23.13
N LYS A 33 6.36 -18.41 22.81
CA LYS A 33 7.35 -17.44 22.35
C LYS A 33 7.01 -16.91 20.95
N GLU A 34 6.59 -17.79 20.05
CA GLU A 34 6.18 -17.42 18.69
C GLU A 34 4.89 -16.61 18.72
N ALA A 35 3.87 -17.08 19.45
CA ALA A 35 2.63 -16.33 19.65
C ALA A 35 2.90 -14.94 20.27
N GLY A 36 3.85 -14.85 21.19
CA GLY A 36 4.21 -13.58 21.83
C GLY A 36 4.94 -12.64 20.87
N HIS A 37 5.79 -13.20 20.01
CA HIS A 37 6.49 -12.44 18.98
C HIS A 37 5.50 -11.85 17.96
N GLU A 38 4.60 -12.68 17.44
CA GLU A 38 3.52 -12.27 16.52
C GLU A 38 2.62 -11.20 17.14
N ALA A 39 2.19 -11.40 18.40
CA ALA A 39 1.34 -10.44 19.10
C ALA A 39 1.99 -9.05 19.25
N VAL A 40 3.31 -9.01 19.50
CA VAL A 40 4.06 -7.75 19.60
C VAL A 40 4.14 -7.05 18.24
N ILE A 41 4.42 -7.77 17.16
CA ILE A 41 4.48 -7.20 15.80
C ILE A 41 3.11 -6.62 15.43
N GLU A 42 2.06 -7.42 15.55
CA GLU A 42 0.67 -7.00 15.27
C GLU A 42 0.25 -5.78 16.10
N TRP A 43 0.64 -5.74 17.38
CA TRP A 43 0.37 -4.58 18.22
C TRP A 43 1.08 -3.32 17.69
N ILE A 44 2.36 -3.42 17.34
CA ILE A 44 3.13 -2.30 16.79
C ILE A 44 2.53 -1.80 15.49
N GLU A 45 2.15 -2.70 14.58
CA GLU A 45 1.55 -2.34 13.29
C GLU A 45 0.20 -1.65 13.46
N ARG A 46 -0.65 -2.15 14.37
CA ARG A 46 -1.95 -1.51 14.66
C ARG A 46 -1.81 -0.14 15.32
N GLN A 47 -0.76 0.06 16.12
CA GLN A 47 -0.51 1.35 16.80
C GLN A 47 0.27 2.33 15.95
N GLN A 48 0.97 1.88 14.91
CA GLN A 48 1.62 2.77 13.95
C GLN A 48 0.54 3.56 13.20
N ARG A 49 0.35 4.80 13.64
CA ARG A 49 -0.33 5.81 12.84
C ARG A 49 0.63 6.26 11.75
N PRO A 50 0.15 6.50 10.51
CA PRO A 50 0.93 7.20 9.51
C PRO A 50 1.46 8.51 10.11
N ASP A 51 2.69 8.89 9.80
CA ASP A 51 3.19 10.19 10.20
C ASP A 51 2.26 11.25 9.58
N PRO A 52 1.59 12.09 10.41
CA PRO A 52 0.69 13.11 9.88
C PRO A 52 1.42 14.16 9.02
N ASN A 53 2.75 14.21 9.09
CA ASN A 53 3.59 15.08 8.26
C ASN A 53 4.38 14.30 7.20
N ASP A 54 3.97 13.06 6.92
CA ASP A 54 4.59 12.28 5.85
C ASP A 54 4.38 13.00 4.52
N ARG A 55 5.49 13.34 3.86
CA ARG A 55 5.49 14.02 2.57
C ARG A 55 4.72 13.27 1.48
N ALA A 56 4.57 11.95 1.58
CA ALA A 56 3.73 11.20 0.64
C ALA A 56 2.25 11.60 0.74
N PHE A 57 1.81 12.13 1.89
CA PHE A 57 0.43 12.48 2.19
C PHE A 57 0.20 13.99 2.41
N THR A 58 1.25 14.80 2.62
CA THR A 58 1.14 16.26 2.73
C THR A 58 1.29 17.02 1.40
N VAL A 59 1.56 16.35 0.28
CA VAL A 59 1.76 17.02 -1.02
C VAL A 59 0.60 17.93 -1.41
N LEU A 60 -0.64 17.53 -1.12
CA LEU A 60 -1.83 18.33 -1.44
C LEU A 60 -1.95 19.55 -0.54
N ASP A 61 -1.68 19.41 0.75
CA ASP A 61 -1.67 20.54 1.69
C ASP A 61 -0.52 21.52 1.37
N GLU A 62 0.63 21.00 0.93
CA GLU A 62 1.76 21.80 0.44
C GLU A 62 1.41 22.53 -0.86
N LEU A 63 0.76 21.87 -1.83
CA LEU A 63 0.31 22.50 -3.08
C LEU A 63 -0.83 23.52 -2.88
N GLU A 64 -1.71 23.29 -1.90
CA GLU A 64 -2.77 24.22 -1.54
C GLU A 64 -2.21 25.44 -0.79
N ALA A 65 -1.22 25.23 0.09
CA ALA A 65 -0.51 26.31 0.78
C ALA A 65 0.40 27.11 -0.16
N ASP A 66 1.13 26.44 -1.07
CA ASP A 66 1.86 27.03 -2.20
C ASP A 66 0.90 27.38 -3.34
N SER A 67 -0.19 28.08 -3.01
CA SER A 67 -1.11 28.80 -3.91
C SER A 67 -0.66 28.79 -5.38
N LEU A 68 -1.01 27.73 -6.11
CA LEU A 68 -0.94 27.77 -7.57
C LEU A 68 -1.86 28.93 -8.00
N PRO A 69 -1.46 29.76 -9.00
CA PRO A 69 -2.37 30.77 -9.52
C PRO A 69 -3.70 30.09 -9.85
N GLU A 70 -4.81 30.76 -9.55
CA GLU A 70 -6.22 30.33 -9.73
C GLU A 70 -6.58 29.90 -11.18
N SER A 71 -5.58 29.82 -12.04
CA SER A 71 -5.65 29.54 -13.46
C SER A 71 -4.43 28.67 -13.85
N SER A 72 -4.25 27.51 -13.23
CA SER A 72 -3.74 26.40 -14.02
C SER A 72 -4.83 26.07 -15.04
N GLU A 73 -4.69 26.65 -16.23
CA GLU A 73 -5.41 26.26 -17.44
C GLU A 73 -5.14 24.76 -17.65
N THR A 74 -5.92 23.93 -16.95
CA THR A 74 -6.21 22.61 -17.46
C THR A 74 -6.84 22.87 -18.82
N ASP A 75 -6.29 22.23 -19.86
CA ASP A 75 -6.86 22.18 -21.21
C ASP A 75 -8.20 21.42 -21.10
N ALA A 76 -9.15 22.04 -20.41
CA ALA A 76 -10.54 21.66 -20.31
C ALA A 76 -11.15 22.04 -21.64
N ARG A 77 -10.78 21.29 -22.68
CA ARG A 77 -11.49 21.32 -23.94
C ARG A 77 -12.92 20.91 -23.62
N ASP A 78 -13.85 21.78 -23.95
CA ASP A 78 -15.26 21.43 -23.92
C ASP A 78 -15.49 20.26 -24.89
N GLU A 79 -16.46 19.40 -24.57
CA GLU A 79 -16.81 18.24 -25.39
C GLU A 79 -17.10 18.60 -26.87
N ASP A 80 -17.50 19.85 -27.11
CA ASP A 80 -17.75 20.44 -28.43
C ASP A 80 -16.46 20.63 -29.25
N ASP A 81 -15.30 20.80 -28.60
CA ASP A 81 -13.98 21.00 -29.25
C ASP A 81 -13.40 19.67 -29.79
N LEU A 82 -13.96 18.53 -29.39
CA LEU A 82 -13.52 17.20 -29.80
C LEU A 82 -14.10 16.75 -31.16
N VAL A 83 -15.08 17.47 -31.69
CA VAL A 83 -15.85 17.05 -32.87
C VAL A 83 -15.22 17.56 -34.17
N ASP A 84 -14.61 18.75 -34.14
CA ASP A 84 -14.08 19.39 -35.36
C ASP A 84 -12.74 18.81 -35.84
N GLU A 85 -11.95 18.18 -34.96
CA GLU A 85 -10.67 17.53 -35.34
C GLU A 85 -10.84 16.05 -35.76
N TRP A 86 -12.02 15.45 -35.57
CA TRP A 86 -12.23 14.07 -36.02
C TRP A 86 -12.60 14.02 -37.50
N HIS A 87 -11.63 14.30 -38.36
CA HIS A 87 -11.67 13.86 -39.75
C HIS A 87 -11.55 12.35 -39.76
N GLY A 88 -12.70 11.66 -39.73
CA GLY A 88 -12.86 10.20 -39.79
C GLY A 88 -12.08 9.59 -40.95
N SER A 89 -10.78 9.46 -40.75
CA SER A 89 -9.90 8.75 -41.65
C SER A 89 -10.12 7.31 -41.30
N ASP A 90 -10.90 6.63 -42.13
CA ASP A 90 -11.02 5.19 -42.22
C ASP A 90 -9.62 4.61 -42.52
N LYS A 91 -8.72 4.67 -41.54
CA LYS A 91 -7.43 3.99 -41.60
C LYS A 91 -7.73 2.53 -41.41
N SER A 92 -7.88 1.83 -42.53
CA SER A 92 -7.91 0.39 -42.57
C SER A 92 -6.65 -0.16 -41.91
N PHE A 93 -6.82 -0.81 -40.77
CA PHE A 93 -5.77 -1.60 -40.13
C PHE A 93 -5.70 -2.95 -40.84
N THR A 94 -4.60 -3.23 -41.53
CA THR A 94 -4.28 -4.57 -42.01
C THR A 94 -3.49 -5.30 -40.93
N LEU A 95 -4.10 -6.32 -40.33
CA LEU A 95 -3.42 -7.26 -39.44
C LEU A 95 -2.39 -8.03 -40.27
N ALA A 96 -1.11 -7.96 -39.90
CA ALA A 96 -0.06 -8.75 -40.54
C ALA A 96 -0.36 -10.24 -40.34
N ASP A 97 -0.19 -11.01 -41.41
CA ASP A 97 -0.40 -12.46 -41.42
C ASP A 97 0.50 -13.17 -40.39
N ASP A 98 -0.02 -14.24 -39.80
CA ASP A 98 0.63 -14.98 -38.72
C ASP A 98 1.90 -15.69 -39.24
N PRO A 99 3.08 -15.48 -38.63
CA PRO A 99 4.33 -16.09 -39.11
C PRO A 99 4.36 -17.63 -38.98
N SER A 100 3.32 -18.28 -38.45
CA SER A 100 3.25 -19.74 -38.33
C SER A 100 2.85 -20.45 -39.63
N ALA A 101 2.51 -19.72 -40.70
CA ALA A 101 2.10 -20.31 -41.98
C ALA A 101 3.26 -20.68 -42.94
N GLN A 102 4.53 -20.45 -42.56
CA GLN A 102 5.70 -20.92 -43.31
C GLN A 102 6.39 -22.07 -42.54
N SER A 103 5.81 -23.28 -42.66
CA SER A 103 6.52 -24.54 -42.38
C SER A 103 7.26 -25.04 -43.61
#